data_AF-A0A8H3V5U6-F1
#
_entry.id   AF-A0A8H3V5U6-F1
#
_cell.length_a   1.000
_cell.length_b   1.000
_cell.length_c   1.000
_cell.angle_alpha   90.00
_cell.angle_beta   90.00
_cell.angle_gamma   90.00
#
_symmetry.space_group_name_H-M   'P 1'
#
loop_
_entity.id
_entity.type
_entity.pdbx_description
1 polymer ?
#
loop_
_entity_poly.entity_id
_entity_poly.type
_entity_poly.pdbx_seq_one_letter_code
_entity_poly.pdbx_strand_id
1 'polypeptide(L)'
;MSLPRLVRPRLLKPSLHTRPKTHLCLFARRNASTKEPKESTRPLVLEQPDKFRPPSHGARKPRKPRHFGPSLSDEEIKEQATKRYPHSMPPEGTVMRKFLESKGIHVWISM
;
A
#
# COMPACT_ATOMS: atom_id res chain seq x y z
N MET A 1 11.03 -4.74 -46.00
CA MET A 1 11.88 -3.55 -45.78
C MET A 1 11.75 -3.14 -44.32
N SER A 2 12.84 -3.19 -43.56
CA SER A 2 12.87 -3.01 -42.09
C SER A 2 13.37 -1.61 -41.75
N LEU A 3 12.61 -0.85 -40.95
CA LEU A 3 12.99 0.50 -40.52
C LEU A 3 13.77 0.42 -39.19
N PRO A 4 14.87 1.19 -39.02
CA PRO A 4 15.60 1.25 -37.77
C PRO A 4 14.82 2.06 -36.72
N ARG A 5 14.58 1.42 -35.57
CA ARG A 5 13.89 2.01 -34.41
C ARG A 5 14.85 2.95 -33.67
N LEU A 6 14.64 4.26 -33.78
CA LEU A 6 15.41 5.28 -33.05
C LEU A 6 15.21 5.13 -31.53
N VAL A 7 16.29 4.87 -30.81
CA VAL A 7 16.31 4.81 -29.34
C VAL A 7 16.45 6.24 -28.79
N ARG A 8 15.45 6.72 -28.04
CA ARG A 8 15.52 8.00 -27.34
C ARG A 8 16.37 7.85 -26.07
N PRO A 9 17.38 8.70 -25.82
CA PRO A 9 18.14 8.66 -24.59
C PRO A 9 17.28 9.14 -23.41
N ARG A 10 17.22 8.31 -22.38
CA ARG A 10 16.53 8.59 -21.12
C ARG A 10 17.40 9.54 -20.29
N LEU A 11 17.05 10.83 -20.25
CA LEU A 11 17.68 11.78 -19.33
C LEU A 11 17.38 11.39 -17.88
N LEU A 12 18.39 10.84 -17.21
CA LEU A 12 18.41 10.68 -15.76
C LEU A 12 18.67 12.08 -15.16
N LYS A 13 17.66 12.64 -14.49
CA LYS A 13 17.83 13.86 -13.70
C LYS A 13 18.65 13.51 -12.44
N PRO A 14 19.80 14.15 -12.19
CA PRO A 14 20.48 13.99 -10.91
C PRO A 14 19.63 14.66 -9.82
N SER A 15 19.09 13.85 -8.91
CA SER A 15 18.45 14.34 -7.69
C SER A 15 19.56 14.83 -6.75
N LEU A 16 19.73 16.16 -6.68
CA LEU A 16 20.57 16.79 -5.68
C LEU A 16 19.96 16.54 -4.30
N HIS A 17 20.42 15.48 -3.64
CA HIS A 17 20.15 15.24 -2.23
C HIS A 17 20.97 16.25 -1.42
N THR A 18 20.37 17.37 -1.03
CA THR A 18 20.91 18.19 0.04
C THR A 18 20.74 17.43 1.35
N ARG A 19 21.82 16.79 1.82
CA ARG A 19 21.89 16.24 3.17
C ARG A 19 21.70 17.41 4.16
N PRO A 20 20.69 17.39 5.05
CA PRO A 20 20.71 18.32 6.16
C PRO A 20 21.93 18.00 7.02
N LYS A 21 22.79 18.99 7.23
CA LYS A 21 23.87 18.91 8.23
C LYS A 21 23.20 18.66 9.57
N THR A 22 23.36 17.45 10.11
CA THR A 22 23.11 17.18 11.52
C THR A 22 24.15 17.97 12.31
N HIS A 23 23.82 19.22 12.67
CA HIS A 23 24.53 19.86 13.76
C HIS A 23 24.29 18.97 14.98
N LEU A 24 25.35 18.32 15.46
CA LEU A 24 25.39 17.79 16.81
C LEU A 24 25.20 18.99 17.73
N CYS A 25 23.95 19.30 18.05
CA CYS A 25 23.61 20.20 19.13
C CYS A 25 23.97 19.44 20.39
N LEU A 26 25.22 19.58 20.83
CA LEU A 26 25.57 19.30 22.21
C LEU A 26 24.72 20.27 23.03
N PHE A 27 23.58 19.77 23.52
CA PHE A 27 22.74 20.48 24.47
C PHE A 27 23.58 20.72 25.72
N ALA A 28 24.29 21.84 25.75
CA ALA A 28 24.84 22.40 26.95
C ALA A 28 23.66 22.72 27.87
N ARG A 29 23.33 21.78 28.77
CA ARG A 29 22.35 21.99 29.84
C ARG A 29 22.90 23.08 30.75
N ARG A 30 22.52 24.32 30.47
CA ARG A 30 22.62 25.40 31.45
C ARG A 30 21.39 25.29 32.34
N ASN A 31 21.57 24.85 33.58
CA ASN A 31 20.53 24.99 34.60
C ASN A 31 20.42 26.48 34.93
N ALA A 32 19.52 27.18 34.24
CA ALA A 32 19.17 28.56 34.56
C ALA A 32 18.05 28.56 35.61
N SER A 33 18.41 28.42 36.89
CA SER A 33 17.53 28.84 37.98
C SER A 33 18.36 29.32 39.16
N THR A 34 18.48 30.64 39.30
CA THR A 34 18.87 31.35 40.52
C THR A 34 17.62 31.91 41.21
N LYS A 35 16.60 31.06 41.38
CA LYS A 35 15.40 31.41 42.15
C LYS A 35 15.22 30.39 43.27
N GLU A 36 15.21 30.91 44.49
CA GLU A 36 14.84 30.22 45.72
C GLU A 36 13.56 29.41 45.51
N PRO A 37 13.47 28.17 46.03
CA PRO A 37 12.29 27.33 45.86
C PRO A 37 11.12 28.02 46.56
N LYS A 38 10.17 28.52 45.77
CA LYS A 38 8.88 28.92 46.34
C LYS A 38 8.21 27.65 46.86
N GLU A 39 8.04 27.59 48.17
CA GLU A 39 7.21 26.62 48.87
C GLU A 39 5.78 26.70 48.33
N SER A 40 5.51 25.96 47.25
CA SER A 40 4.17 25.60 46.85
C SER A 40 4.11 24.08 46.83
N THR A 41 3.44 23.53 47.84
CA THR A 41 3.27 22.14 48.27
C THR A 41 2.64 21.21 47.23
N ARG A 42 2.95 21.34 45.93
CA ARG A 42 2.41 20.45 44.89
C ARG A 42 3.54 19.85 44.05
N PRO A 43 3.63 18.52 43.95
CA PRO A 43 4.62 17.87 43.09
C PRO A 43 4.37 18.27 41.63
N LEU A 44 5.44 18.55 40.86
CA LEU A 44 5.37 18.67 39.39
C LEU A 44 5.04 17.29 38.80
N VAL A 45 3.76 16.94 38.79
CA VAL A 45 3.25 15.79 38.06
C VAL A 45 3.07 16.21 36.61
N LEU A 46 3.80 15.56 35.70
CA LEU A 46 3.52 15.67 34.26
C LEU A 46 2.07 15.25 34.05
N GLU A 47 1.25 16.16 33.51
CA GLU A 47 -0.15 15.85 33.24
C GLU A 47 -0.24 14.60 32.37
N GLN A 48 -1.20 13.73 32.69
CA GLN A 48 -1.40 12.52 31.91
C GLN A 48 -1.61 12.93 30.45
N PRO A 49 -0.88 12.30 29.50
CA PRO A 49 -1.11 12.60 28.10
C PRO A 49 -2.57 12.32 27.79
N ASP A 50 -3.18 13.21 27.01
CA ASP A 50 -4.58 13.08 26.64
C ASP A 50 -4.86 11.69 26.03
N LYS A 51 -6.11 11.24 26.13
CA LYS A 51 -6.55 9.89 25.79
C LYS A 51 -5.98 9.45 24.44
N PHE A 52 -5.44 8.23 24.37
CA PHE A 52 -4.83 7.66 23.15
C PHE A 52 -5.77 7.85 21.96
N ARG A 53 -5.40 8.76 21.05
CA ARG A 53 -6.11 8.99 19.80
C ARG A 53 -5.45 8.11 18.76
N PRO A 54 -6.04 6.96 18.39
CA PRO A 54 -5.46 6.13 17.35
C PRO A 54 -5.31 6.98 16.08
N PRO A 55 -4.29 6.72 15.25
CA PRO A 55 -4.17 7.41 13.97
C PRO A 55 -5.50 7.31 13.25
N SER A 56 -6.10 8.47 12.94
CA SER A 56 -7.34 8.54 12.17
C SER A 56 -7.12 7.72 10.92
N HIS A 57 -7.97 6.70 10.72
CA HIS A 57 -7.89 5.85 9.56
C HIS A 57 -7.76 6.72 8.31
N GLY A 58 -6.67 6.58 7.55
CA GLY A 58 -6.37 7.50 6.46
C GLY A 58 -7.53 7.57 5.46
N ALA A 59 -7.86 8.77 4.97
CA ALA A 59 -8.96 8.98 4.00
C ALA A 59 -8.81 8.17 2.71
N ARG A 60 -7.60 7.70 2.41
CA ARG A 60 -7.29 6.86 1.25
C ARG A 60 -7.31 5.38 1.65
N LYS A 61 -8.07 4.59 0.91
CA LYS A 61 -8.03 3.12 1.00
C LYS A 61 -6.61 2.63 0.69
N PRO A 62 -6.10 1.62 1.42
CA PRO A 62 -4.80 1.03 1.11
C PRO A 62 -4.81 0.46 -0.31
N ARG A 63 -3.62 0.41 -0.93
CA ARG A 63 -3.45 -0.29 -2.21
C ARG A 63 -3.84 -1.76 -2.03
N LYS A 64 -4.50 -2.34 -3.05
CA LYS A 64 -4.86 -3.76 -3.04
C LYS A 64 -3.62 -4.60 -2.73
N PRO A 65 -3.71 -5.60 -1.84
CA PRO A 65 -2.60 -6.48 -1.56
C PRO A 65 -2.19 -7.16 -2.86
N ARG A 66 -0.89 -7.10 -3.17
CA ARG A 66 -0.33 -7.92 -4.24
C ARG A 66 -0.34 -9.36 -3.75
N HIS A 67 -0.65 -10.31 -4.63
CA HIS A 67 -0.56 -11.72 -4.30
C HIS A 67 0.86 -12.00 -3.82
N PHE A 68 1.00 -12.60 -2.64
CA PHE A 68 2.29 -12.93 -2.08
C PHE A 68 2.80 -14.19 -2.76
N GLY A 69 3.75 -14.04 -3.68
CA GLY A 69 4.33 -15.16 -4.43
C GLY A 69 4.93 -14.75 -5.76
N PRO A 70 5.61 -15.68 -6.44
CA PRO A 70 6.00 -15.49 -7.84
C PRO A 70 4.75 -15.28 -8.71
N SER A 71 4.94 -14.60 -9.85
CA SER A 71 3.88 -14.52 -10.86
C SER A 71 3.66 -15.90 -11.46
N LEU A 72 2.39 -16.27 -11.68
CA LEU A 72 2.05 -17.54 -12.31
C LEU A 72 2.67 -17.61 -13.71
N SER A 73 3.23 -18.76 -14.06
CA SER A 73 3.70 -19.02 -15.42
C SER A 73 2.52 -19.15 -16.39
N ASP A 74 2.74 -18.91 -17.68
CA ASP A 74 1.69 -19.03 -18.70
C ASP A 74 1.12 -20.47 -18.78
N GLU A 75 1.93 -21.46 -18.42
CA GLU A 75 1.53 -22.86 -18.34
C GLU A 75 0.60 -23.09 -17.14
N GLU A 76 0.98 -22.61 -15.94
CA GLU A 76 0.16 -22.69 -14.73
C GLU A 76 -1.20 -22.01 -14.91
N ILE A 77 -1.25 -20.88 -15.62
CA ILE A 77 -2.51 -20.17 -15.90
C ILE A 77 -3.44 -21.05 -16.76
N LYS A 78 -2.90 -21.73 -17.78
CA LYS A 78 -3.68 -22.64 -18.64
C LYS A 78 -4.13 -23.88 -17.86
N GLU A 79 -3.28 -24.41 -17.00
CA GLU A 79 -3.64 -25.51 -16.10
C GLU A 79 -4.77 -25.11 -15.15
N GLN A 80 -4.67 -23.94 -14.52
CA GLN A 80 -5.72 -23.42 -13.63
C GLN A 80 -7.06 -23.24 -14.36
N ALA A 81 -7.04 -22.76 -15.60
CA ALA A 81 -8.25 -22.56 -16.40
C ALA A 81 -8.94 -23.89 -16.74
N THR A 82 -8.16 -24.95 -16.98
CA THR A 82 -8.68 -26.26 -17.40
C THR A 82 -8.98 -27.21 -16.24
N LYS A 83 -8.41 -26.95 -15.05
CA LYS A 83 -8.59 -27.78 -13.84
C LYS A 83 -10.06 -27.94 -13.46
N ARG A 84 -10.49 -29.19 -13.24
CA ARG A 84 -11.87 -29.54 -12.86
C ARG A 84 -11.93 -30.13 -11.48
N TYR A 85 -12.92 -29.64 -10.73
CA TYR A 85 -13.28 -30.18 -9.42
C TYR A 85 -14.73 -30.70 -9.46
N PRO A 86 -15.10 -31.65 -8.59
CA PRO A 86 -16.48 -32.05 -8.42
C PRO A 86 -17.38 -30.85 -8.14
N HIS A 87 -18.58 -30.81 -8.75
CA HIS A 87 -19.55 -29.71 -8.63
C HIS A 87 -19.04 -28.31 -9.04
N SER A 88 -17.92 -28.23 -9.77
CA SER A 88 -17.45 -26.98 -10.36
C SER A 88 -18.22 -26.64 -11.65
N MET A 89 -17.87 -25.49 -12.24
CA MET A 89 -18.42 -25.04 -13.53
C MET A 89 -18.30 -26.15 -14.59
N PRO A 90 -19.31 -26.33 -15.48
CA PRO A 90 -19.25 -27.32 -16.57
C PRO A 90 -18.11 -27.06 -17.56
N PRO A 91 -17.70 -28.07 -18.37
CA PRO A 91 -16.60 -27.94 -19.31
C PRO A 91 -16.79 -26.88 -20.39
N GLU A 92 -15.68 -26.46 -20.98
CA GLU A 92 -15.68 -25.53 -22.14
C GLU A 92 -16.43 -26.14 -23.32
N GLY A 93 -17.06 -25.28 -24.12
CA GLY A 93 -17.86 -25.72 -25.26
C GLY A 93 -19.28 -26.16 -24.91
N THR A 94 -19.61 -26.45 -23.64
CA THR A 94 -20.98 -26.77 -23.26
C THR A 94 -21.90 -25.56 -23.34
N VAL A 95 -23.18 -25.79 -23.68
CA VAL A 95 -24.20 -24.73 -23.71
C VAL A 95 -24.41 -24.13 -22.32
N MET A 96 -24.39 -24.98 -21.28
CA MET A 96 -24.52 -24.55 -19.88
C MET A 96 -23.43 -23.55 -19.48
N ARG A 97 -22.16 -23.80 -19.85
CA ARG A 97 -21.04 -22.87 -19.63
C ARG A 97 -21.32 -21.51 -20.27
N LYS A 98 -21.72 -21.51 -21.55
CA LYS A 98 -21.98 -20.28 -22.32
C LYS A 98 -23.10 -19.44 -21.71
N PHE A 99 -24.15 -20.10 -21.22
CA PHE A 99 -25.25 -19.42 -20.54
C PHE A 99 -24.76 -18.75 -19.25
N LEU A 100 -24.02 -19.48 -18.39
CA LEU A 100 -23.51 -18.99 -17.10
C LEU A 100 -22.47 -17.86 -17.24
N GLU A 101 -21.68 -17.83 -18.31
CA GLU A 101 -20.64 -16.82 -18.52
C GLU A 101 -21.14 -15.56 -19.25
N SER A 102 -22.28 -15.65 -19.94
CA SER A 102 -22.80 -14.58 -20.80
C SER A 102 -23.33 -13.38 -20.01
N LYS A 103 -22.52 -12.34 -19.85
CA LYS A 103 -22.93 -11.10 -19.16
C LYS A 103 -24.16 -10.43 -19.79
N GLY A 104 -24.32 -10.52 -21.11
CA GLY A 104 -25.47 -9.93 -21.81
C GLY A 104 -26.79 -10.60 -21.45
N ILE A 105 -26.81 -11.94 -21.38
CA ILE A 105 -28.01 -12.69 -20.97
C ILE A 105 -28.38 -12.36 -19.53
N HIS A 106 -27.39 -12.27 -18.64
CA HIS A 106 -27.65 -11.93 -17.23
C HIS A 106 -28.25 -10.53 -17.09
N VAL A 107 -27.71 -9.53 -17.80
CA VAL A 107 -28.27 -8.17 -17.77
C VAL A 107 -29.70 -8.16 -18.32
N TRP A 108 -29.95 -8.87 -19.43
CA TRP A 108 -31.27 -8.92 -20.07
C TRP A 108 -32.35 -9.59 -19.20
N ILE A 109 -32.02 -10.66 -18.48
CA ILE A 109 -32.97 -11.34 -17.57
C ILE A 109 -33.16 -10.54 -16.28
N SER A 110 -32.14 -9.82 -15.83
CA SER A 110 -32.18 -9.09 -14.54
C SER A 110 -32.91 -7.76 -14.57
N MET A 111 -33.09 -7.18 -15.76
CA MET A 111 -33.84 -5.93 -15.98
C MET A 111 -35.30 -6.26 -16.27
#